data_AF-A0A2I0T3T4-F1
#
_entry.id   AF-A0A2I0T3T4-F1
#
_cell.length_a   1.000
_cell.length_b   1.000
_cell.length_c   1.000
_cell.angle_alpha   90.00
_cell.angle_beta   90.00
_cell.angle_gamma   90.00
#
_symmetry.space_group_name_H-M   'P 1'
#
loop_
_entity.id
_entity.type
_entity.pdbx_description
1 polymer ?
#
loop_
_entity_poly.entity_id
_entity_poly.type
_entity_poly.pdbx_seq_one_letter_code
_entity_poly.pdbx_strand_id
1 'polypeptide(L)'
;MRNSGSPYHREETRPIAQGSCQSELHRALERLAASQTRTHEDLYVIPIPNCDRNGNFHPKQCHPALDGQRGKCWCVDRKTGVKLPGFLELKGDLDCHQLADSM
;
A
#
# COMPACT_ATOMS: atom_id res chain seq x y z
N MET A 1 48.75 -4.03 21.15
CA MET A 1 47.57 -4.33 20.31
C MET A 1 46.31 -4.05 21.12
N ARG A 2 45.75 -2.84 21.05
CA ARG A 2 44.44 -2.53 21.61
C ARG A 2 43.54 -2.17 20.42
N ASN A 3 42.62 -3.07 20.10
CA ASN A 3 41.63 -2.90 19.05
C ASN A 3 40.44 -2.12 19.63
N SER A 4 40.51 -0.79 19.61
CA SER A 4 39.37 0.07 19.92
C SER A 4 38.53 0.22 18.66
N GLY A 5 37.51 -0.64 18.54
CA GLY A 5 36.49 -0.57 17.51
C GLY A 5 35.78 0.78 17.50
N SER A 6 35.59 1.30 16.30
CA SER A 6 34.95 2.58 16.00
C SER A 6 33.52 2.67 16.58
N PRO A 7 33.09 3.82 17.13
CA PRO A 7 31.69 4.02 17.49
C PRO A 7 30.92 4.22 16.19
N TYR A 8 30.26 3.15 15.72
CA TYR A 8 29.20 3.31 14.73
C TYR A 8 28.16 4.23 15.35
N HIS A 9 28.14 5.46 14.84
CA HIS A 9 27.12 6.45 15.08
C HIS A 9 25.78 5.74 14.83
N ARG A 10 25.01 5.49 15.90
CA ARG A 10 23.58 5.19 15.78
C ARG A 10 22.98 6.45 15.18
N GLU A 11 22.92 6.52 13.86
CA GLU A 11 21.86 7.29 13.21
C GLU A 11 20.56 6.60 13.62
N GLU A 12 20.04 7.07 14.76
CA GLU A 12 18.65 7.47 14.91
C GLU A 12 17.90 7.22 13.61
N THR A 13 17.23 6.07 13.56
CA THR A 13 16.30 5.71 12.49
C THR A 13 15.25 6.80 12.48
N ARG A 14 15.54 7.90 11.78
CA ARG A 14 14.57 8.94 11.46
C ARG A 14 13.41 8.14 10.90
N PRO A 15 12.20 8.21 11.49
CA PRO A 15 11.05 7.58 10.88
C PRO A 15 11.03 8.13 9.46
N ILE A 16 11.30 7.28 8.47
CA ILE A 16 11.08 7.60 7.06
C ILE A 16 9.66 8.13 7.10
N ALA A 17 9.48 9.43 6.85
CA ALA A 17 8.21 10.12 7.05
C ALA A 17 7.15 9.21 6.42
N GLN A 18 6.37 8.53 7.27
CA GLN A 18 5.60 7.38 6.79
C GLN A 18 4.69 7.92 5.72
N GLY A 19 4.86 7.43 4.49
CA GLY A 19 4.00 7.86 3.40
C GLY A 19 2.55 7.55 3.76
N SER A 20 1.62 8.32 3.20
CA SER A 20 0.18 8.17 3.46
C SER A 20 -0.30 6.73 3.33
N CYS A 21 0.16 6.00 2.30
CA CYS A 21 -0.16 4.58 2.12
C CYS A 21 0.38 3.72 3.26
N GLN A 22 1.62 3.95 3.70
CA GLN A 22 2.21 3.19 4.80
C GLN A 22 1.45 3.42 6.12
N SER A 23 1.02 4.65 6.42
CA SER A 23 0.19 4.91 7.60
C SER A 23 -1.17 4.23 7.51
N GLU A 24 -1.80 4.23 6.33
CA GLU A 24 -3.06 3.53 6.11
C GLU A 24 -2.91 2.01 6.20
N LEU A 25 -1.80 1.47 5.70
CA LEU A 25 -1.45 0.05 5.81
C LEU A 25 -1.35 -0.40 7.27
N HIS A 26 -0.62 0.34 8.12
CA HIS A 26 -0.53 0.01 9.54
C HIS A 26 -1.91 0.01 10.21
N ARG A 27 -2.73 1.03 9.94
CA ARG A 27 -4.09 1.13 10.48
C ARG A 27 -4.98 -0.04 10.02
N ALA A 28 -4.87 -0.47 8.76
CA ALA A 28 -5.60 -1.62 8.25
C ALA A 28 -5.15 -2.92 8.93
N LEU A 29 -3.84 -3.10 9.10
CA LEU A 29 -3.28 -4.28 9.78
C LEU A 29 -3.69 -4.36 11.25
N GLU A 30 -3.73 -3.24 11.97
CA GLU A 30 -4.23 -3.21 13.36
C GLU A 30 -5.70 -3.63 13.44
N ARG A 31 -6.53 -3.13 12.53
CA ARG A 31 -7.96 -3.51 12.47
C ARG A 31 -8.15 -4.98 12.14
N LEU A 32 -7.36 -5.52 11.22
CA LEU A 32 -7.36 -6.95 10.89
C LEU A 32 -6.84 -7.81 12.04
N ALA A 33 -5.81 -7.33 12.76
CA ALA A 33 -5.27 -8.02 13.93
C ALA A 33 -6.31 -8.11 15.05
N ALA A 34 -7.15 -7.08 15.19
CA ALA A 34 -8.27 -7.03 16.13
C ALA A 34 -9.53 -7.79 15.65
N SER A 35 -9.63 -8.16 14.35
CA SER A 35 -10.72 -9.00 13.86
C SER A 35 -10.61 -10.42 14.41
N GLN A 36 -11.75 -10.99 14.83
CA GLN A 36 -11.82 -12.31 15.43
C GLN A 36 -11.80 -13.46 14.41
N THR A 37 -12.26 -13.20 13.18
CA THR A 37 -12.55 -14.24 12.17
C THR A 37 -11.46 -14.40 11.12
N ARG A 38 -10.71 -13.34 10.83
CA ARG A 38 -9.62 -13.28 9.83
C ARG A 38 -9.95 -14.02 8.52
N THR A 39 -11.16 -13.80 8.01
CA THR A 39 -11.61 -14.42 6.75
C THR A 39 -11.22 -13.58 5.53
N HIS A 40 -11.39 -14.14 4.34
CA HIS A 40 -11.26 -13.36 3.10
C HIS A 40 -12.28 -12.21 3.01
N GLU A 41 -13.44 -12.35 3.67
CA GLU A 41 -14.44 -11.28 3.76
C GLU A 41 -13.92 -10.11 4.59
N ASP A 42 -13.18 -10.37 5.68
CA ASP A 42 -12.55 -9.32 6.48
C ASP A 42 -11.54 -8.51 5.66
N LEU A 43 -10.79 -9.15 4.75
CA LEU A 43 -9.87 -8.46 3.84
C LEU A 43 -10.58 -7.61 2.78
N TYR A 44 -11.86 -7.90 2.53
CA TYR A 44 -12.69 -7.09 1.64
C TYR A 44 -13.26 -5.86 2.37
N VAL A 45 -13.69 -6.02 3.62
CA VAL A 45 -14.24 -4.95 4.46
C VAL A 45 -13.14 -4.04 5.03
N ILE A 46 -11.98 -4.60 5.35
CA ILE A 46 -10.78 -3.90 5.83
C ILE A 46 -9.70 -4.04 4.74
N PRO A 47 -9.74 -3.21 3.70
CA PRO A 47 -8.84 -3.34 2.57
C PRO A 47 -7.41 -2.99 3.00
N ILE A 48 -6.47 -3.85 2.60
CA ILE A 48 -5.03 -3.61 2.72
C ILE A 48 -4.59 -2.83 1.47
N PRO A 49 -4.12 -1.57 1.60
CA PRO A 49 -3.65 -0.81 0.46
C PRO A 49 -2.32 -1.38 -0.07
N ASN A 50 -2.15 -1.39 -1.39
CA ASN A 50 -0.90 -1.76 -2.03
C ASN A 50 0.06 -0.55 -2.04
N CYS A 51 1.14 -0.63 -1.27
CA CYS A 51 2.13 0.44 -1.16
C CYS A 51 3.42 0.10 -1.91
N ASP A 52 4.09 1.13 -2.43
CA ASP A 52 5.46 0.99 -2.93
C ASP A 52 6.49 1.04 -1.79
N ARG A 53 7.77 0.85 -2.12
CA ARG A 53 8.87 0.82 -1.15
C ARG A 53 9.10 2.15 -0.43
N ASN A 54 8.57 3.24 -0.98
CA ASN A 54 8.71 4.58 -0.41
C ASN A 54 7.52 4.93 0.50
N GLY A 55 6.55 4.02 0.66
CA GLY A 55 5.35 4.23 1.46
C GLY A 55 4.26 5.02 0.75
N ASN A 56 4.36 5.23 -0.57
CA ASN A 56 3.30 5.82 -1.39
C ASN A 56 2.37 4.73 -1.93
N PHE A 57 1.22 5.12 -2.47
CA PHE A 57 0.30 4.18 -3.09
C PHE A 57 0.86 3.70 -4.43
N HIS A 58 0.81 2.38 -4.66
CA HIS A 58 0.94 1.87 -6.02
C HIS A 58 -0.21 2.42 -6.86
N PRO A 59 0.04 2.86 -8.11
CA PRO A 59 -1.01 3.42 -8.96
C PRO A 59 -2.19 2.47 -9.16
N LYS A 60 -1.92 1.16 -9.23
CA LYS A 60 -2.94 0.12 -9.36
C LYS A 60 -3.25 -0.49 -7.99
N GLN A 61 -4.49 -0.33 -7.55
CA GLN A 61 -5.06 -0.96 -6.36
C GLN A 61 -6.04 -2.04 -6.78
N CYS A 62 -6.15 -3.12 -6.01
CA CYS A 62 -7.03 -4.25 -6.32
C CYS A 62 -7.75 -4.76 -5.07
N HIS A 63 -8.98 -5.22 -5.24
CA HIS A 63 -9.62 -6.05 -4.22
C HIS A 63 -8.89 -7.39 -4.07
N PRO A 64 -8.96 -8.04 -2.89
CA PRO A 64 -8.48 -9.41 -2.72
C PRO A 64 -9.26 -10.38 -3.62
N ALA A 65 -8.67 -11.53 -3.91
CA ALA A 65 -9.37 -12.60 -4.60
C ALA A 65 -10.44 -13.23 -3.68
N LEU A 66 -11.64 -13.39 -4.23
CA LEU A 66 -12.76 -14.06 -3.56
C LEU A 66 -13.19 -15.25 -4.42
N ASP A 67 -13.36 -16.41 -3.80
CA ASP A 67 -13.85 -17.64 -4.45
C ASP A 67 -13.08 -18.02 -5.73
N GLY A 68 -11.75 -17.84 -5.71
CA GLY A 68 -10.88 -18.14 -6.86
C GLY A 68 -10.96 -17.13 -8.02
N GLN A 69 -11.76 -16.07 -7.89
CA GLN A 69 -11.84 -15.00 -8.87
C GLN A 69 -10.88 -13.86 -8.52
N ARG A 70 -10.16 -13.37 -9.54
CA ARG A 70 -9.27 -12.22 -9.38
C ARG A 70 -10.09 -10.99 -9.01
N GLY A 71 -9.68 -10.29 -7.95
CA GLY A 71 -10.32 -9.05 -7.53
C GLY A 71 -10.23 -7.94 -8.58
N LYS A 72 -11.25 -7.08 -8.61
CA LYS A 72 -11.28 -5.91 -9.51
C LYS A 72 -10.20 -4.91 -9.10
N CYS A 73 -9.57 -4.27 -10.08
CA CYS A 73 -8.54 -3.25 -9.85
C CYS A 73 -8.98 -1.88 -10.38
N TRP A 74 -8.43 -0.82 -9.79
CA TRP A 74 -8.64 0.59 -10.17
C TRP A 74 -7.34 1.40 -10.03
N CYS A 75 -7.28 2.57 -10.65
CA CYS A 75 -6.16 3.49 -10.46
C CYS A 75 -6.41 4.47 -9.32
N VAL A 76 -5.34 4.82 -8.61
CA VAL A 76 -5.32 5.84 -7.58
C VAL A 76 -4.17 6.83 -7.81
N ASP A 77 -4.30 8.02 -7.24
CA ASP A 77 -3.18 8.94 -7.09
C ASP A 77 -2.12 8.38 -6.12
N ARG A 78 -0.84 8.53 -6.46
CA ARG A 78 0.28 7.93 -5.70
C ARG A 78 0.41 8.53 -4.31
N LYS A 79 0.08 9.81 -4.13
CA LYS A 79 0.30 10.53 -2.85
C LYS A 79 -0.92 10.44 -1.93
N THR A 80 -2.13 10.40 -2.48
CA THR A 80 -3.37 10.49 -1.72
C THR A 80 -4.15 9.18 -1.66
N GLY A 81 -3.89 8.23 -2.57
CA GLY A 81 -4.65 6.99 -2.67
C GLY A 81 -6.08 7.17 -3.19
N VAL A 82 -6.46 8.39 -3.58
CA VAL A 82 -7.79 8.69 -4.12
C VAL A 82 -7.94 8.09 -5.51
N LYS A 83 -9.05 7.39 -5.72
CA LYS A 83 -9.39 6.77 -7.01
C LYS A 83 -9.49 7.83 -8.10
N LEU A 84 -8.81 7.60 -9.22
CA LEU A 84 -8.86 8.48 -10.37
C LEU A 84 -10.20 8.32 -11.12
N PRO A 85 -10.83 9.42 -11.56
CA PRO A 85 -12.08 9.36 -12.33
C PRO A 85 -11.84 8.75 -13.72
N GLY A 86 -12.81 7.98 -14.22
CA GLY A 86 -12.85 7.51 -15.62
C GLY A 86 -12.31 6.11 -15.91
N PHE A 87 -11.67 5.41 -14.96
CA PHE A 87 -11.14 4.06 -15.19
C PHE A 87 -12.09 2.94 -14.69
N LEU A 88 -13.34 2.95 -15.13
CA LEU A 88 -14.19 1.78 -14.95
C LEU A 88 -14.01 0.87 -16.18
N GLU A 89 -13.46 -0.33 -15.95
CA GLU A 89 -13.77 -1.54 -16.73
C GLU A 89 -12.99 -1.84 -18.02
N LEU A 90 -11.67 -1.64 -18.07
CA LEU A 90 -10.86 -2.39 -19.05
C LEU A 90 -10.37 -3.71 -18.44
N LYS A 91 -11.19 -4.73 -18.69
CA LYS A 91 -10.91 -6.16 -18.49
C LYS A 91 -9.71 -6.56 -19.36
N GLY A 92 -8.49 -6.44 -18.85
CA GLY A 92 -7.30 -6.92 -19.57
C GLY A 92 -5.98 -6.52 -18.93
N ASP A 93 -5.64 -5.24 -18.96
CA ASP A 93 -4.48 -4.72 -18.25
C ASP A 93 -4.73 -3.24 -17.99
N LEU A 94 -4.88 -2.91 -16.70
CA LEU A 94 -5.02 -1.53 -16.30
C LEU A 94 -3.62 -0.91 -16.25
N ASP A 95 -3.28 -0.15 -17.29
CA ASP A 95 -2.06 0.64 -17.35
C ASP A 95 -2.26 1.99 -16.65
N CYS A 96 -1.97 2.02 -15.34
CA CYS A 96 -2.03 3.24 -14.53
C CYS A 96 -0.80 4.16 -14.74
N HIS A 97 0.09 3.90 -15.71
CA HIS A 97 1.30 4.69 -15.90
C HIS A 97 1.06 6.09 -16.52
N GLN A 98 -0.05 6.34 -17.20
CA GLN A 98 -0.23 7.57 -18.00
C GLN A 98 -0.72 8.81 -17.24
N LEU A 99 -1.00 8.72 -15.93
CA LEU A 99 -1.67 9.81 -15.19
C LEU A 99 -0.84 10.45 -14.08
N ALA A 100 0.40 9.99 -13.85
CA ALA A 100 1.27 10.55 -12.81
C ALA A 100 2.06 11.81 -13.26
N ASP A 101 1.99 12.18 -14.55
CA ASP A 101 2.82 13.22 -15.17
C ASP A 101 2.01 14.45 -15.65
N SER A 102 0.77 14.63 -15.19
CA SER A 102 -0.10 15.73 -15.67
C SER A 102 -0.83 16.52 -14.59
N MET A 103 -0.36 16.48 -13.34
CA MET A 103 -0.83 17.36 -12.26
C MET A 103 0.33 17.78 -11.35
#